data_AF-A0A952A359-F1
#
_entry.id   AF-A0A952A359-F1
#
_cell.length_a   1.000
_cell.length_b   1.000
_cell.length_c   1.000
_cell.angle_alpha   90.00
_cell.angle_beta   90.00
_cell.angle_gamma   90.00
#
_symmetry.space_group_name_H-M   'P 1'
#
loop_
_entity.id
_entity.type
_entity.pdbx_description
1 polymer ?
#
loop_
_entity_poly.entity_id
_entity_poly.type
_entity_poly.pdbx_seq_one_letter_code
_entity_poly.pdbx_strand_id
1 'polypeptide(L)'
;MNAEAVDAFGAHALGEDIRIAIRHPAVIETVTTAMRQNRDSVREIEGIGRHSTVFRLRAGPAGDARLLLSFADVSPARLAERMRADFVANASHELRTPLATLVGFIETLQGPAANAAAARARFLDVMANEAARMTRLVDDLMSL
;
A
#
# COMPACT_ATOMS: atom_id res chain seq x y z
N MET A 1 27.49 14.23 6.40
CA MET A 1 26.64 13.28 5.65
C MET A 1 27.31 11.91 5.69
N ASN A 2 26.57 10.80 5.61
CA ASN A 2 27.14 9.47 5.37
C ASN A 2 27.34 9.24 3.86
N ALA A 3 27.96 8.12 3.48
CA ALA A 3 28.24 7.81 2.07
C ALA A 3 26.97 7.73 1.20
N GLU A 4 25.91 7.08 1.69
CA GLU A 4 24.63 6.95 0.98
C GLU A 4 23.96 8.31 0.74
N ALA A 5 24.01 9.23 1.69
CA ALA A 5 23.50 10.58 1.48
C ALA A 5 24.35 11.38 0.47
N VAL A 6 25.66 11.13 0.38
CA VAL A 6 26.52 11.77 -0.63
C VAL A 6 26.21 11.23 -2.03
N ASP A 7 25.87 9.95 -2.15
CA ASP A 7 25.41 9.35 -3.41
C ASP A 7 24.02 9.88 -3.83
N ALA A 8 23.05 9.90 -2.89
CA ALA A 8 21.68 10.32 -3.16
C ALA A 8 21.51 11.83 -3.42
N PHE A 9 22.29 12.69 -2.74
CA PHE A 9 22.15 14.15 -2.78
C PHE A 9 23.34 14.88 -3.41
N GLY A 10 24.41 14.17 -3.78
CA GLY A 10 25.65 14.74 -4.27
C GLY A 10 26.54 15.34 -3.18
N ALA A 11 27.86 15.33 -3.41
CA ALA A 11 28.84 15.94 -2.49
C ALA A 11 28.66 17.46 -2.33
N HIS A 12 28.02 18.12 -3.31
CA HIS A 12 27.70 19.56 -3.26
C HIS A 12 26.71 19.94 -2.14
N ALA A 13 26.00 18.96 -1.55
CA ALA A 13 25.08 19.22 -0.44
C ALA A 13 25.80 19.46 0.90
N LEU A 14 27.12 19.20 0.98
CA LEU A 14 27.90 19.39 2.20
C LEU A 14 28.30 20.86 2.37
N GLY A 15 27.77 21.52 3.40
CA GLY A 15 28.06 22.92 3.72
C GLY A 15 27.19 23.95 2.97
N GLU A 16 26.38 23.49 2.02
CA GLU A 16 25.39 24.27 1.29
C GLU A 16 24.10 24.47 2.11
N ASP A 17 23.31 25.49 1.80
CA ASP A 17 21.99 25.66 2.42
C ASP A 17 21.08 24.49 2.00
N ILE A 18 20.43 23.83 2.97
CA ILE A 18 19.58 22.67 2.70
C ILE A 18 18.45 22.96 1.71
N ARG A 19 17.96 24.21 1.64
CA ARG A 19 16.93 24.64 0.68
C ARG A 19 17.45 24.68 -0.76
N ILE A 20 18.76 24.89 -0.93
CA ILE A 20 19.47 24.92 -2.22
C ILE A 20 19.88 23.49 -2.62
N ALA A 21 20.38 22.71 -1.65
CA ALA A 21 20.83 21.34 -1.85
C ALA A 21 19.68 20.34 -2.07
N ILE A 22 18.63 20.41 -1.25
CA ILE A 22 17.46 19.51 -1.30
C ILE A 22 16.23 20.36 -1.59
N ARG A 23 16.02 20.66 -2.89
CA ARG A 23 14.97 21.56 -3.41
C ARG A 23 13.56 20.95 -3.37
N HIS A 24 13.17 20.42 -2.21
CA HIS A 24 11.92 19.69 -2.01
C HIS A 24 11.09 20.35 -0.89
N PRO A 25 9.92 20.93 -1.17
CA PRO A 25 9.14 21.71 -0.20
C PRO A 25 8.86 20.98 1.12
N ALA A 26 8.49 19.70 1.05
CA ALA A 26 8.19 18.90 2.23
C ALA A 26 9.43 18.64 3.14
N VAL A 27 10.65 18.73 2.61
CA VAL A 27 11.87 18.66 3.43
C VAL A 27 12.01 19.94 4.23
N ILE A 28 11.85 21.09 3.58
CA ILE A 28 11.90 22.42 4.19
C ILE A 28 10.82 22.55 5.28
N GLU A 29 9.59 22.10 5.02
CA GLU A 29 8.50 22.08 6.00
C GLU A 29 8.83 21.20 7.22
N THR A 30 9.37 20.00 7.01
CA THR A 30 9.67 19.05 8.08
C THR A 30 10.82 19.56 8.96
N VAL A 31 11.86 20.11 8.34
CA VAL A 31 12.97 20.81 9.01
C VAL A 31 12.46 22.00 9.81
N THR A 32 11.68 22.89 9.19
CA THR A 32 11.15 24.10 9.85
C THR A 32 10.24 23.75 11.03
N THR A 33 9.44 22.69 10.89
CA THR A 33 8.60 22.14 11.97
C THR A 33 9.46 21.62 13.13
N ALA A 34 10.48 20.82 12.84
CA ALA A 34 11.39 20.27 13.85
C ALA A 34 12.15 21.37 14.61
N MET A 35 12.67 22.39 13.90
CA MET A 35 13.32 23.57 14.52
C MET A 35 12.35 24.32 15.44
N ARG A 36 11.17 24.71 14.93
CA ARG A 36 10.20 25.53 15.67
C ARG A 36 9.64 24.84 16.92
N GLN A 37 9.51 23.52 16.87
CA GLN A 37 8.91 22.73 17.95
C GLN A 37 9.98 22.08 18.85
N ASN A 38 11.27 22.24 18.52
CA ASN A 38 12.42 21.61 19.17
C ASN A 38 12.20 20.11 19.49
N ARG A 39 11.64 19.38 18.52
CA ARG A 39 11.29 17.95 18.64
C ARG A 39 11.33 17.30 17.26
N ASP A 40 11.29 15.98 17.25
CA ASP A 40 11.28 15.21 16.01
C ASP A 40 10.04 15.49 15.16
N SER A 41 10.27 15.67 13.87
CA SER A 41 9.26 15.70 12.83
C SER A 41 9.57 14.61 11.80
N VAL A 42 8.58 13.77 11.50
CA VAL A 42 8.69 12.64 10.57
C VAL A 42 7.67 12.82 9.46
N ARG A 43 8.10 12.61 8.21
CA ARG A 43 7.24 12.67 7.03
C ARG A 43 7.76 11.71 5.96
N GLU A 44 6.85 11.08 5.22
CA GLU A 44 7.21 10.38 3.99
C GLU A 44 7.10 11.32 2.79
N ILE A 45 8.10 11.26 1.91
CA ILE A 45 8.30 12.15 0.78
C ILE A 45 8.73 11.34 -0.44
N GLU A 46 8.28 11.75 -1.62
CA GLU A 46 8.57 11.08 -2.90
C GLU A 46 9.36 12.02 -3.82
N GLY A 47 10.03 11.48 -4.84
CA GLY A 47 10.65 12.31 -5.89
C GLY A 47 11.94 13.02 -5.48
N ILE A 48 12.67 12.48 -4.51
CA ILE A 48 14.06 12.86 -4.22
C ILE A 48 15.01 11.95 -4.99
N GLY A 49 15.95 12.55 -5.73
CA GLY A 49 16.94 11.84 -6.53
C GLY A 49 16.45 11.53 -7.96
N ARG A 50 16.95 10.43 -8.55
CA ARG A 50 16.70 10.06 -9.96
C ARG A 50 15.53 9.10 -10.19
N HIS A 51 14.87 8.63 -9.13
CA HIS A 51 13.83 7.60 -9.19
C HIS A 51 12.61 7.96 -8.35
N SER A 52 11.49 7.24 -8.56
CA SER A 52 10.26 7.35 -7.77
C SER A 52 10.42 6.63 -6.41
N THR A 53 11.45 7.04 -5.67
CA THR A 53 11.79 6.51 -4.35
C THR A 53 10.94 7.21 -3.28
N VAL A 54 10.37 6.44 -2.36
CA VAL A 54 9.69 6.94 -1.16
C VAL A 54 10.68 6.94 -0.01
N PHE A 55 11.05 8.12 0.47
CA PHE A 55 11.89 8.27 1.65
C PHE A 55 11.04 8.63 2.88
N ARG A 56 11.30 7.96 4.00
CA ARG A 56 10.90 8.45 5.32
C ARG A 56 11.95 9.43 5.81
N LEU A 57 11.66 10.72 5.72
CA LEU A 57 12.43 11.78 6.33
C LEU A 57 12.08 11.87 7.83
N ARG A 58 13.11 11.90 8.68
CA ARG A 58 13.04 12.35 10.07
C ARG A 58 14.03 13.48 10.27
N ALA A 59 13.54 14.63 10.73
CA ALA A 59 14.35 15.76 11.19
C ALA A 59 14.13 15.92 12.70
N GLY A 60 15.20 16.06 13.48
CA GLY A 60 15.13 16.19 14.95
C GLY A 60 16.33 16.94 15.53
N PRO A 61 16.20 17.52 16.74
CA PRO A 61 17.31 18.25 17.39
C PRO A 61 18.49 17.34 17.69
N ALA A 62 19.71 17.84 17.44
CA ALA A 62 20.98 17.14 17.63
C ALA A 62 21.91 17.84 18.65
N GLY A 63 21.36 18.76 19.46
CA GLY A 63 22.12 19.62 20.37
C GLY A 63 22.78 20.82 19.67
N ASP A 64 23.19 21.82 20.45
CA ASP A 64 23.93 23.01 19.99
C ASP A 64 23.31 23.74 18.78
N ALA A 65 21.98 23.91 18.79
CA ALA A 65 21.19 24.48 17.68
C ALA A 65 21.30 23.74 16.33
N ARG A 66 21.76 22.47 16.33
CA ARG A 66 21.84 21.61 15.15
C ARG A 66 20.60 20.73 15.02
N LEU A 67 20.27 20.36 13.78
CA LEU A 67 19.35 19.27 13.46
C LEU A 67 20.12 18.08 12.88
N LEU A 68 19.66 16.88 13.21
CA LEU A 68 19.94 15.66 12.45
C LEU A 68 18.80 15.42 11.47
N LEU A 69 19.14 15.16 10.22
CA LEU A 69 18.23 14.63 9.22
C LEU A 69 18.63 13.20 8.89
N SER A 70 17.62 12.34 8.74
CA SER A 70 17.78 10.98 8.24
C SER A 70 16.71 10.71 7.18
N PHE A 71 17.12 10.03 6.11
CA PHE A 71 16.27 9.59 5.02
C PHE A 71 16.39 8.07 4.95
N ALA A 72 15.31 7.34 5.25
CA ALA A 72 15.27 5.89 5.08
C ALA A 72 14.45 5.57 3.83
N ASP A 73 15.02 4.80 2.90
CA ASP A 73 14.24 4.28 1.76
C ASP A 73 13.19 3.29 2.29
N VAL A 74 11.92 3.62 2.08
CA VAL A 74 10.76 2.79 2.44
C VAL A 74 10.00 2.31 1.21
N SER A 75 10.54 2.53 0.00
CA SER A 75 9.95 2.07 -1.26
C SER A 75 9.68 0.56 -1.28
N PRO A 76 10.58 -0.33 -0.79
CA PRO A 76 10.29 -1.77 -0.74
C PRO A 76 9.11 -2.11 0.17
N ALA A 77 9.00 -1.44 1.32
CA ALA A 77 7.89 -1.63 2.25
C ALA A 77 6.56 -1.10 1.68
N ARG A 78 6.58 0.07 1.03
CA ARG A 78 5.41 0.63 0.34
C ARG A 78 4.99 -0.20 -0.88
N LEU A 79 5.93 -0.80 -1.60
CA LEU A 79 5.62 -1.74 -2.67
C LEU A 79 4.92 -2.99 -2.13
N ALA A 80 5.46 -3.61 -1.07
CA ALA A 80 4.83 -4.77 -0.43
C ALA A 80 3.42 -4.46 0.12
N GLU A 81 3.22 -3.28 0.70
CA GLU A 81 1.92 -2.82 1.19
C GLU A 81 0.91 -2.60 0.04
N ARG A 82 1.35 -1.99 -1.09
CA ARG A 82 0.53 -1.87 -2.32
C ARG A 82 0.16 -3.24 -2.87
N MET A 83 1.13 -4.14 -3.04
CA MET A 83 0.89 -5.51 -3.52
C MET A 83 -0.11 -6.26 -2.64
N ARG A 84 -0.03 -6.11 -1.31
CA ARG A 84 -1.01 -6.70 -0.37
C ARG A 84 -2.39 -6.09 -0.54
N ALA A 85 -2.51 -4.78 -0.73
CA ALA A 85 -3.80 -4.11 -0.96
C ALA A 85 -4.43 -4.54 -2.29
N ASP A 86 -3.64 -4.57 -3.37
CA ASP A 86 -4.06 -5.00 -4.71
C ASP A 86 -4.50 -6.48 -4.70
N PHE A 87 -3.76 -7.35 -4.00
CA PHE A 87 -4.13 -8.74 -3.79
C PHE A 87 -5.49 -8.90 -3.08
N VAL A 88 -5.71 -8.19 -1.96
CA VAL A 88 -6.98 -8.20 -1.24
C VAL A 88 -8.13 -7.64 -2.08
N ALA A 89 -7.87 -6.61 -2.88
CA ALA A 89 -8.86 -6.05 -3.81
C ALA A 89 -9.24 -7.07 -4.89
N ASN A 90 -8.25 -7.69 -5.55
CA ASN A 90 -8.46 -8.70 -6.59
C ASN A 90 -9.23 -9.92 -6.04
N ALA A 91 -8.83 -10.45 -4.88
CA ALA A 91 -9.54 -11.52 -4.18
C ALA A 91 -11.00 -11.14 -3.87
N SER A 92 -11.24 -9.92 -3.40
CA SER A 92 -12.59 -9.41 -3.12
C SER A 92 -13.45 -9.29 -4.39
N HIS A 93 -12.85 -8.96 -5.53
CA HIS A 93 -13.53 -8.93 -6.83
C HIS A 93 -13.83 -10.35 -7.34
N GLU A 94 -12.86 -11.27 -7.25
CA GLU A 94 -13.01 -12.66 -7.65
C GLU A 94 -14.01 -13.46 -6.81
N LEU A 95 -14.23 -13.09 -5.55
CA LEU A 95 -15.27 -13.67 -4.70
C LEU A 95 -16.65 -13.01 -4.88
N ARG A 96 -16.72 -11.76 -5.36
CA ARG A 96 -18.01 -11.04 -5.53
C ARG A 96 -18.84 -11.59 -6.67
N THR A 97 -18.23 -11.83 -7.83
CA THR A 97 -18.89 -12.39 -9.02
C THR A 97 -19.57 -13.74 -8.73
N PRO A 98 -18.86 -14.77 -8.19
CA PRO A 98 -19.49 -16.06 -7.90
C PRO A 98 -20.55 -15.97 -6.82
N LEU A 99 -20.36 -15.13 -5.79
CA LEU A 99 -21.38 -14.91 -4.77
C LEU A 99 -22.67 -14.33 -5.37
N ALA A 100 -22.58 -13.38 -6.31
CA ALA A 100 -23.74 -12.85 -7.01
C ALA A 100 -24.45 -13.92 -7.86
N THR A 101 -23.68 -14.81 -8.51
CA THR A 101 -24.24 -15.97 -9.22
C THR A 101 -24.97 -16.94 -8.28
N LEU A 102 -24.41 -17.23 -7.11
CA LEU A 102 -25.06 -18.06 -6.08
C LEU A 102 -26.39 -17.44 -5.62
N VAL A 103 -26.41 -16.14 -5.33
CA VAL A 103 -27.63 -15.41 -4.94
C VAL A 103 -28.70 -15.50 -6.02
N GLY A 104 -28.37 -15.22 -7.29
CA GLY A 104 -29.34 -15.31 -8.39
C GLY A 104 -29.90 -16.72 -8.62
N PHE A 105 -29.12 -17.78 -8.38
CA PHE A 105 -29.64 -19.14 -8.41
C PHE A 105 -30.51 -19.48 -7.20
N ILE A 106 -30.20 -18.98 -6.00
CA ILE A 106 -31.06 -19.12 -4.81
C ILE A 106 -32.43 -18.46 -5.07
N GLU A 107 -32.45 -17.23 -5.58
CA GLU A 107 -33.68 -16.52 -5.96
C GLU A 107 -34.48 -17.29 -7.01
N THR A 108 -33.81 -17.82 -8.04
CA THR A 108 -34.45 -18.64 -9.10
C THR A 108 -35.08 -19.91 -8.53
N LEU A 109 -34.39 -20.58 -7.59
CA LEU A 109 -34.84 -21.79 -6.90
C LEU A 109 -35.98 -21.54 -5.91
N GLN A 110 -36.04 -20.34 -5.30
CA GLN A 110 -37.11 -19.95 -4.38
C GLN A 110 -38.37 -19.48 -5.12
N GLY A 111 -38.23 -18.94 -6.34
CA GLY A 111 -39.34 -18.49 -7.17
C GLY A 111 -39.59 -19.40 -8.39
N PRO A 112 -39.25 -18.98 -9.63
CA PRO A 112 -39.74 -19.62 -10.86
C PRO A 112 -39.43 -21.11 -11.01
N ALA A 113 -38.32 -21.60 -10.44
CA ALA A 113 -37.88 -22.98 -10.57
C ALA A 113 -38.22 -23.89 -9.36
N ALA A 114 -38.94 -23.38 -8.35
CA ALA A 114 -39.16 -24.08 -7.07
C ALA A 114 -39.73 -25.51 -7.23
N ASN A 115 -40.65 -25.70 -8.17
CA ASN A 115 -41.31 -26.98 -8.45
C ASN A 115 -40.68 -27.76 -9.61
N ALA A 116 -39.65 -27.23 -10.27
CA ALA A 116 -39.04 -27.81 -11.46
C ALA A 116 -37.84 -28.71 -11.08
N ALA A 117 -38.10 -29.95 -10.68
CA ALA A 117 -37.09 -30.87 -10.13
C ALA A 117 -35.78 -30.98 -10.96
N ALA A 118 -35.88 -31.08 -12.29
CA ALA A 118 -34.72 -31.14 -13.18
C ALA A 118 -33.91 -29.83 -13.23
N ALA A 119 -34.59 -28.68 -13.25
CA ALA A 119 -33.92 -27.37 -13.17
C ALA A 119 -33.26 -27.17 -11.79
N ARG A 120 -33.95 -27.62 -10.72
CA ARG A 120 -33.43 -27.56 -9.35
C ARG A 120 -32.15 -28.38 -9.16
N ALA A 121 -32.11 -29.60 -9.70
CA ALA A 121 -30.89 -30.40 -9.70
C ALA A 121 -29.73 -29.69 -10.42
N ARG A 122 -29.98 -29.11 -11.60
CA ARG A 122 -28.97 -28.37 -12.37
C ARG A 122 -28.45 -27.13 -11.64
N PHE A 123 -29.33 -26.32 -11.04
CA PHE A 123 -28.90 -25.12 -10.32
C PHE A 123 -28.11 -25.46 -9.05
N LEU A 124 -28.52 -26.49 -8.31
CA LEU A 124 -27.77 -26.97 -7.14
C LEU A 124 -26.36 -27.46 -7.50
N ASP A 125 -26.19 -28.14 -8.63
CA ASP A 125 -24.88 -28.57 -9.14
C ASP A 125 -23.98 -27.38 -9.50
N VAL A 126 -24.48 -26.38 -10.24
CA VAL A 126 -23.69 -25.16 -10.54
C VAL A 126 -23.34 -24.40 -9.25
N MET A 127 -24.27 -24.31 -8.30
CA MET A 127 -24.02 -23.68 -7.00
C MET A 127 -22.93 -24.41 -6.19
N ALA A 128 -22.96 -25.74 -6.16
CA ALA A 128 -21.94 -26.53 -5.48
C ALA A 128 -20.55 -26.34 -6.10
N ASN A 129 -20.46 -26.35 -7.44
CA ASN A 129 -19.21 -26.16 -8.17
C ASN A 129 -18.57 -24.78 -7.90
N GLU A 130 -19.36 -23.70 -7.94
CA GLU A 130 -18.77 -22.38 -7.73
C GLU A 130 -18.55 -22.06 -6.24
N ALA A 131 -19.33 -22.63 -5.31
CA ALA A 131 -18.97 -22.63 -3.89
C ALA A 131 -17.61 -23.31 -3.65
N ALA A 132 -17.37 -24.47 -4.30
CA ALA A 132 -16.07 -25.15 -4.25
C ALA A 132 -14.94 -24.38 -4.95
N ARG A 133 -15.23 -23.51 -5.93
CA ARG A 133 -14.25 -22.56 -6.48
C ARG A 133 -13.94 -21.44 -5.49
N MET A 134 -14.95 -20.87 -4.83
CA MET A 134 -14.75 -19.87 -3.77
C MET A 134 -13.95 -20.43 -2.58
N THR A 135 -14.21 -21.67 -2.16
CA THR A 135 -13.42 -22.33 -1.09
C THR A 135 -11.95 -22.44 -1.48
N ARG A 136 -11.63 -22.95 -2.67
CA ARG A 136 -10.24 -23.04 -3.14
C ARG A 136 -9.56 -21.69 -3.22
N LEU A 137 -10.25 -20.66 -3.72
CA LEU A 137 -9.73 -19.30 -3.70
C LEU A 137 -9.38 -18.87 -2.27
N VAL A 138 -10.28 -19.06 -1.29
CA VAL A 138 -10.02 -18.71 0.12
C VAL A 138 -8.86 -19.52 0.71
N ASP A 139 -8.75 -20.81 0.39
CA ASP A 139 -7.63 -21.65 0.84
C ASP A 139 -6.30 -21.16 0.27
N ASP A 140 -6.27 -20.78 -1.02
CA ASP A 140 -5.09 -20.17 -1.67
C ASP A 140 -4.70 -18.86 -0.96
N LEU A 141 -5.68 -17.99 -0.60
CA LEU A 141 -5.43 -16.75 0.15
C LEU A 141 -4.82 -16.99 1.55
N MET A 142 -5.14 -18.12 2.19
CA MET A 142 -4.68 -18.47 3.54
C MET A 142 -3.33 -19.22 3.53
N SER A 143 -2.84 -19.60 2.35
CA SER A 143 -1.57 -20.32 2.16
C SER A 143 -0.36 -19.42 1.88
N LEU A 144 -0.58 -18.10 1.77
CA LEU A 144 0.38 -17.05 1.39
C LEU A 144 0.84 -16.19 2.59
#